data_AF-A0A3B8ISR1-F1
#
_entry.id   AF-A0A3B8ISR1-F1
#
_cell.length_a   1.000
_cell.length_b   1.000
_cell.length_c   1.000
_cell.angle_alpha   90.00
_cell.angle_beta   90.00
_cell.angle_gamma   90.00
#
_symmetry.space_group_name_H-M   'P 1'
#
loop_
_entity.id
_entity.type
_entity.pdbx_description
1 polymer ?
#
loop_
_entity_poly.entity_id
_entity_poly.type
_entity_poly.pdbx_seq_one_letter_code
_entity_poly.pdbx_strand_id
1 'polypeptide(L)'
;MKILKSFLPHLLAVAIFFIITLIFFSPQIFQQQKLQQFDKISWDGTRSEILDYREDGEQILWTNTMFSGMPTYLVSLEYGFDPLRIIVKAASLGLPNYANRYFLCMLCCYVLLLVYGVRPLMATVGSVGFALSSFILIGLLYGHNGKVTALAFMPLVLAGLHLAFQGKRWAGGLLFMLGLALQIRVNHLQMTYYTLLVAGIYAISELVFRLRQKEAQDWVGALPFLLAGMLLAVGMNMGRLWTTYEYSRYSNRSPSELTQSEASANTTSGVSVDYAFSHSNSLQESMTLFIPNFMGGATKQALSIDSNLGKAALANGVDRQDLLENLQESPTYMGDQPGTAPYYAGAVLVFLALLGALLLEGRQRNWLLVVLVLGIVLSWGKHFAAFNEFIFQYLPGYSKFRAVTNTTVMALLAINVLAILGLQKVTELSWDKALRRQLIIAFGLTGGVALLFGIFAFLGDFDGYRDGRGGFAGLPDWYFAALKKDREALFRADAFRSFLFVLLAAGSLVAYFRVKAVKLTGLLAVLLLLVTIDGVGVGRRFL
;
A
#
# COMPACT_ATOMS: atom_id res chain seq x y z
N MET A 1 35.89 10.69 -14.93
CA MET A 1 35.80 9.33 -14.31
C MET A 1 35.12 9.28 -12.94
N LYS A 2 35.44 10.13 -11.94
CA LYS A 2 34.81 10.08 -10.60
C LYS A 2 33.29 10.36 -10.61
N ILE A 3 32.84 11.35 -11.39
CA ILE A 3 31.42 11.72 -11.53
C ILE A 3 30.60 10.58 -12.19
N LEU A 4 31.15 9.92 -13.21
CA LEU A 4 30.52 8.76 -13.83
C LEU A 4 30.36 7.60 -12.83
N LYS A 5 31.39 7.35 -12.00
CA LYS A 5 31.35 6.32 -10.96
C LYS A 5 30.32 6.61 -9.86
N SER A 6 30.09 7.88 -9.51
CA SER A 6 29.04 8.25 -8.55
C SER A 6 27.64 8.19 -9.14
N PHE A 7 27.49 8.36 -10.47
CA PHE A 7 26.18 8.32 -11.13
C PHE A 7 25.73 6.90 -11.49
N LEU A 8 26.67 5.98 -11.73
CA LEU A 8 26.41 4.60 -12.15
C LEU A 8 25.40 3.85 -11.26
N PRO A 9 25.44 3.91 -9.92
CA PRO A 9 24.45 3.23 -9.09
C PRO A 9 23.02 3.74 -9.27
N HIS A 10 22.85 5.04 -9.56
CA HIS A 10 21.53 5.62 -9.82
C HIS A 10 21.00 5.22 -11.20
N LEU A 11 21.88 5.20 -12.21
CA LEU A 11 21.52 4.71 -13.54
C LEU A 11 21.10 3.23 -13.47
N LEU A 12 21.85 2.40 -12.72
CA LEU A 12 21.52 1.00 -12.51
C LEU A 12 20.18 0.83 -11.79
N ALA A 13 19.91 1.62 -10.74
CA ALA A 13 18.63 1.58 -10.04
C ALA A 13 17.44 1.90 -10.99
N VAL A 14 17.55 2.97 -11.77
CA VAL A 14 16.53 3.36 -12.76
C VAL A 14 16.35 2.28 -13.83
N ALA A 15 17.45 1.69 -14.32
CA ALA A 15 17.38 0.59 -15.28
C ALA A 15 16.69 -0.64 -14.68
N ILE A 16 16.98 -1.00 -13.43
CA ILE A 16 16.31 -2.10 -12.71
C ILE A 16 14.81 -1.82 -12.58
N PHE A 17 14.42 -0.61 -12.16
CA PHE A 17 13.01 -0.23 -12.05
C PHE A 17 12.29 -0.34 -13.39
N PHE A 18 12.95 0.10 -14.46
CA PHE A 18 12.42 0.02 -15.82
C PHE A 18 12.25 -1.45 -16.26
N ILE A 19 13.28 -2.29 -16.09
CA ILE A 19 13.24 -3.71 -16.45
C ILE A 19 12.15 -4.46 -15.67
N ILE A 20 12.05 -4.27 -14.35
CA ILE A 20 11.00 -4.90 -13.53
C ILE A 20 9.62 -4.49 -14.03
N THR A 21 9.43 -3.20 -14.33
CA THR A 21 8.17 -2.68 -14.86
C THR A 21 7.85 -3.32 -16.22
N LEU A 22 8.82 -3.42 -17.13
CA LEU A 22 8.62 -4.04 -18.44
C LEU A 22 8.27 -5.52 -18.33
N ILE A 23 8.95 -6.28 -17.47
CA ILE A 23 8.67 -7.71 -17.27
C ILE A 23 7.25 -7.90 -16.75
N PHE A 24 6.89 -7.13 -15.71
CA PHE A 24 5.61 -7.27 -15.04
C PHE A 24 4.42 -6.87 -15.94
N PHE A 25 4.57 -5.80 -16.72
CA PHE A 25 3.55 -5.31 -17.64
C PHE A 25 3.78 -5.77 -19.09
N SER A 26 4.58 -6.82 -19.31
CA SER A 26 4.93 -7.29 -20.66
C SER A 26 3.72 -7.66 -21.52
N PRO A 27 2.65 -8.32 -21.01
CA PRO A 27 1.48 -8.63 -21.85
C PRO A 27 0.75 -7.36 -22.29
N GLN A 28 0.70 -6.35 -21.43
CA GLN A 28 0.10 -5.07 -21.76
C GLN A 28 0.93 -4.24 -22.73
N ILE A 29 2.25 -4.19 -22.53
CA ILE A 29 3.15 -3.32 -23.30
C ILE A 29 3.41 -3.90 -24.69
N PHE A 30 3.68 -5.20 -24.79
CA PHE A 30 4.10 -5.84 -26.04
C PHE A 30 2.96 -6.57 -26.76
N GLN A 31 1.99 -7.11 -26.02
CA GLN A 31 0.87 -7.89 -26.60
C GLN A 31 -0.44 -7.08 -26.65
N GLN A 32 -0.41 -5.80 -26.25
CA GLN A 32 -1.56 -4.88 -26.18
C GLN A 32 -2.77 -5.42 -25.39
N GLN A 33 -2.54 -6.38 -24.50
CA GLN A 33 -3.59 -6.89 -23.62
C GLN A 33 -4.03 -5.80 -22.63
N LYS A 34 -5.34 -5.63 -22.48
CA LYS A 34 -5.92 -4.67 -21.54
C LYS A 34 -6.38 -5.42 -20.28
N LEU A 35 -6.01 -4.90 -19.12
CA LEU A 35 -6.59 -5.35 -17.85
C LEU A 35 -8.08 -5.01 -17.86
N GLN A 36 -8.93 -6.00 -17.63
CA GLN A 36 -10.36 -5.80 -17.48
C GLN A 36 -10.64 -5.31 -16.06
N GLN A 37 -10.67 -3.99 -15.89
CA GLN A 37 -10.87 -3.35 -14.58
C GLN A 37 -12.29 -2.82 -14.50
N PHE A 38 -13.11 -3.36 -13.59
CA PHE A 38 -14.49 -2.93 -13.41
C PHE A 38 -14.60 -1.41 -13.21
N ASP A 39 -13.82 -0.84 -12.29
CA ASP A 39 -13.77 0.61 -12.04
C ASP A 39 -13.44 1.42 -13.30
N LYS A 40 -12.55 0.90 -14.17
CA LYS A 40 -12.17 1.60 -15.40
C LYS A 40 -13.28 1.57 -16.45
N ILE A 41 -13.97 0.43 -16.59
CA ILE A 41 -15.09 0.27 -17.50
C ILE A 41 -16.23 1.19 -17.07
N SER A 42 -16.59 1.19 -15.78
CA SER A 42 -17.58 2.10 -15.22
C SER A 42 -17.18 3.56 -15.44
N TRP A 43 -15.92 3.92 -15.19
CA TRP A 43 -15.41 5.27 -15.42
C TRP A 43 -15.43 5.70 -16.89
N ASP A 44 -15.14 4.79 -17.82
CA ASP A 44 -15.22 5.06 -19.25
C ASP A 44 -16.66 5.31 -19.70
N GLY A 45 -17.61 4.53 -19.20
CA GLY A 45 -19.03 4.76 -19.43
C GLY A 45 -19.47 6.14 -18.92
N THR A 46 -19.13 6.48 -17.67
CA THR A 46 -19.50 7.76 -17.04
C THR A 46 -18.94 8.99 -17.77
N ARG A 47 -17.80 8.86 -18.47
CA ARG A 47 -17.19 9.99 -19.18
C ARG A 47 -17.44 10.01 -20.69
N SER A 48 -18.20 9.05 -21.24
CA SER A 48 -18.38 8.92 -22.70
C SER A 48 -18.95 10.19 -23.31
N GLU A 49 -20.10 10.68 -22.81
CA GLU A 49 -20.72 11.92 -23.29
C GLU A 49 -19.74 13.12 -23.21
N ILE A 50 -18.97 13.21 -22.14
CA ILE A 50 -17.97 14.30 -21.98
C ILE A 50 -16.88 14.22 -23.06
N LEU A 51 -16.48 13.01 -23.45
CA LEU A 51 -15.48 12.80 -24.49
C LEU A 51 -16.05 13.11 -25.87
N ASP A 52 -17.29 12.71 -26.15
CA ASP A 52 -17.97 12.98 -27.42
C ASP A 52 -18.04 14.48 -27.70
N TYR A 53 -18.52 15.29 -26.73
CA TYR A 53 -18.51 16.75 -26.86
C TYR A 53 -17.09 17.34 -27.00
N ARG A 54 -16.09 16.72 -26.35
CA ARG A 54 -14.69 17.19 -26.42
C ARG A 54 -14.08 16.93 -27.80
N GLU A 55 -14.50 15.88 -28.51
CA GLU A 55 -14.09 15.65 -29.90
C GLU A 55 -14.55 16.78 -30.82
N ASP A 56 -15.71 17.38 -30.53
CA ASP A 56 -16.25 18.56 -31.20
C ASP A 56 -15.63 19.90 -30.71
N GLY A 57 -14.68 19.84 -29.77
CA GLY A 57 -14.02 21.01 -29.19
C GLY A 57 -14.78 21.68 -28.04
N GLU A 58 -15.89 21.07 -27.57
CA GLU A 58 -16.70 21.59 -26.47
C GLU A 58 -16.40 20.85 -25.15
N GLN A 59 -16.26 21.59 -24.05
CA GLN A 59 -16.11 21.00 -22.72
C GLN A 59 -17.39 21.23 -21.91
N ILE A 60 -18.25 20.21 -21.86
CA ILE A 60 -19.49 20.27 -21.08
C ILE A 60 -19.22 20.25 -19.56
N LEU A 61 -19.98 21.05 -18.82
CA LEU A 61 -19.91 21.14 -17.35
C LEU A 61 -20.97 20.30 -16.63
N TRP A 62 -21.91 19.73 -17.39
CA TRP A 62 -22.99 18.87 -16.90
C TRP A 62 -23.14 17.66 -17.82
N THR A 63 -23.28 16.46 -17.25
CA THR A 63 -23.54 15.21 -17.99
C THR A 63 -24.89 14.64 -17.58
N ASN A 64 -25.70 14.21 -18.54
CA ASN A 64 -27.03 13.63 -18.30
C ASN A 64 -27.00 12.10 -18.20
N THR A 65 -25.86 11.48 -18.51
CA THR A 65 -25.72 10.02 -18.57
C THR A 65 -25.71 9.32 -17.21
N MET A 66 -25.54 10.08 -16.11
CA MET A 66 -25.44 9.55 -14.76
C MET A 66 -26.38 10.28 -13.81
N PHE A 67 -27.09 9.52 -12.95
CA PHE A 67 -27.94 10.06 -11.87
C PHE A 67 -28.97 11.11 -12.30
N SER A 68 -29.50 11.00 -13.53
CA SER A 68 -30.40 12.01 -14.14
C SER A 68 -29.77 13.39 -14.33
N GLY A 69 -28.44 13.49 -14.28
CA GLY A 69 -27.71 14.73 -14.36
C GLY A 69 -26.70 14.89 -13.22
N MET A 70 -25.44 15.15 -13.56
CA MET A 70 -24.45 15.59 -12.57
C MET A 70 -23.36 16.49 -13.18
N PRO A 71 -22.68 17.31 -12.36
CA PRO A 71 -21.56 18.11 -12.84
C PRO A 71 -20.36 17.25 -13.31
N THR A 72 -19.68 17.68 -14.36
CA THR A 72 -18.56 16.91 -14.97
C THR A 72 -17.23 17.09 -14.25
N TYR A 73 -17.12 18.05 -13.32
CA TYR A 73 -15.85 18.34 -12.63
C TYR A 73 -15.35 17.22 -11.72
N LEU A 74 -16.21 16.30 -11.29
CA LEU A 74 -15.80 15.07 -10.58
C LEU A 74 -15.57 13.87 -11.50
N VAL A 75 -15.89 14.00 -12.79
CA VAL A 75 -15.75 12.96 -13.80
C VAL A 75 -14.54 13.25 -14.69
N SER A 76 -14.61 14.19 -15.61
CA SER A 76 -13.58 14.37 -16.64
C SER A 76 -13.43 15.82 -17.04
N LEU A 77 -13.32 16.73 -16.07
CA LEU A 77 -13.00 18.13 -16.38
C LEU A 77 -11.50 18.32 -16.65
N GLU A 78 -11.20 18.84 -17.83
CA GLU A 78 -9.86 19.30 -18.18
C GLU A 78 -9.68 20.75 -17.72
N TYR A 79 -8.71 20.95 -16.83
CA TYR A 79 -8.24 22.28 -16.45
C TYR A 79 -7.13 22.65 -17.43
N GLY A 80 -7.08 23.91 -17.87
CA GLY A 80 -6.20 24.40 -18.94
C GLY A 80 -4.72 24.04 -18.82
N PHE A 81 -3.85 25.00 -18.48
CA PHE A 81 -2.41 24.72 -18.40
C PHE A 81 -2.08 23.86 -17.17
N ASP A 82 -1.64 22.62 -17.40
CA ASP A 82 -1.27 21.64 -16.36
C ASP A 82 0.21 21.21 -16.47
N PRO A 83 1.15 22.00 -15.91
CA PRO A 83 2.59 21.70 -15.98
C PRO A 83 2.97 20.43 -15.22
N LEU A 84 2.17 20.04 -14.21
CA LEU A 84 2.40 18.83 -13.43
C LEU A 84 2.28 17.56 -14.31
N ARG A 85 1.41 17.59 -15.34
CA ARG A 85 1.29 16.48 -16.31
C ARG A 85 2.61 16.23 -17.06
N ILE A 86 3.32 17.30 -17.44
CA ILE A 86 4.61 17.21 -18.13
C ILE A 86 5.65 16.56 -17.20
N ILE A 87 5.67 16.97 -15.94
CA ILE A 87 6.58 16.41 -14.93
C ILE A 87 6.31 14.91 -14.74
N VAL A 88 5.04 14.50 -14.59
CA VAL A 88 4.69 13.08 -14.46
C VAL A 88 5.11 12.29 -15.69
N LYS A 89 4.88 12.81 -16.90
CA LYS A 89 5.27 12.13 -18.15
C LYS A 89 6.78 11.97 -18.27
N ALA A 90 7.55 13.00 -17.91
CA ALA A 90 9.00 12.97 -17.90
C ALA A 90 9.54 12.00 -16.83
N ALA A 91 9.03 12.10 -15.61
CA ALA A 91 9.44 11.25 -14.48
C ALA A 91 9.11 9.77 -14.71
N SER A 92 8.09 9.46 -15.50
CA SER A 92 7.72 8.09 -15.87
C SER A 92 8.37 7.59 -17.16
N LEU A 93 9.28 8.35 -17.77
CA LEU A 93 9.97 7.99 -19.00
C LEU A 93 9.01 7.67 -20.17
N GLY A 94 7.81 8.25 -20.17
CA GLY A 94 6.80 7.97 -21.20
C GLY A 94 6.16 6.59 -21.12
N LEU A 95 6.35 5.82 -20.04
CA LEU A 95 5.70 4.53 -19.86
C LEU A 95 4.16 4.64 -19.90
N PRO A 96 3.46 3.61 -20.40
CA PRO A 96 2.00 3.61 -20.47
C PRO A 96 1.33 3.56 -19.08
N ASN A 97 0.03 3.88 -19.03
CA ASN A 97 -0.73 4.31 -17.85
C ASN A 97 -0.68 3.44 -16.57
N TYR A 98 -0.33 2.16 -16.64
CA TYR A 98 -0.21 1.31 -15.45
C TYR A 98 1.26 1.10 -15.07
N ALA A 99 2.09 0.85 -16.08
CA ALA A 99 3.54 0.79 -15.96
C ALA A 99 4.14 2.06 -15.35
N ASN A 100 3.65 3.25 -15.75
CA ASN A 100 4.16 4.51 -15.20
C ASN A 100 3.92 4.66 -13.69
N ARG A 101 2.74 4.28 -13.19
CA ARG A 101 2.40 4.35 -11.76
C ARG A 101 3.30 3.45 -10.94
N TYR A 102 3.55 2.27 -11.47
CA TYR A 102 4.41 1.28 -10.85
C TYR A 102 5.87 1.75 -10.78
N PHE A 103 6.38 2.29 -11.90
CA PHE A 103 7.70 2.90 -11.96
C PHE A 103 7.84 4.10 -11.01
N LEU A 104 6.82 4.95 -10.93
CA LEU A 104 6.79 6.11 -10.03
C LEU A 104 6.83 5.69 -8.55
N CYS A 105 6.18 4.60 -8.16
CA CYS A 105 6.28 4.07 -6.80
C CYS A 105 7.74 3.75 -6.43
N MET A 106 8.47 3.07 -7.32
CA MET A 106 9.89 2.75 -7.12
C MET A 106 10.74 4.02 -7.08
N LEU A 107 10.55 4.93 -8.04
CA LEU A 107 11.33 6.15 -8.17
C LEU A 107 11.14 7.09 -6.96
N CYS A 108 9.91 7.35 -6.54
CA CYS A 108 9.66 8.23 -5.40
C CYS A 108 10.14 7.61 -4.08
N CYS A 109 9.96 6.30 -3.88
CA CYS A 109 10.53 5.60 -2.74
C CYS A 109 12.07 5.63 -2.75
N TYR A 110 12.68 5.55 -3.95
CA TYR A 110 14.13 5.64 -4.11
C TYR A 110 14.65 7.00 -3.66
N VAL A 111 14.01 8.07 -4.09
CA VAL A 111 14.33 9.45 -3.67
C VAL A 111 14.23 9.60 -2.16
N LEU A 112 13.17 9.08 -1.53
CA LEU A 112 13.03 9.09 -0.07
C LEU A 112 14.22 8.41 0.61
N LEU A 113 14.55 7.18 0.21
CA LEU A 113 15.64 6.43 0.83
C LEU A 113 17.00 7.12 0.64
N LEU A 114 17.27 7.69 -0.53
CA LEU A 114 18.48 8.49 -0.77
C LEU A 114 18.55 9.73 0.13
N VAL A 115 17.43 10.42 0.33
CA VAL A 115 17.35 11.60 1.21
C VAL A 115 17.64 11.22 2.67
N TYR A 116 17.24 10.02 3.10
CA TYR A 116 17.60 9.44 4.39
C TYR A 116 19.08 9.01 4.49
N GLY A 117 19.87 9.16 3.43
CA GLY A 117 21.27 8.78 3.38
C GLY A 117 21.48 7.28 3.13
N VAL A 118 20.48 6.56 2.60
CA VAL A 118 20.62 5.16 2.25
C VAL A 118 21.50 4.99 1.01
N ARG A 119 22.40 4.00 1.02
CA ARG A 119 23.23 3.67 -0.15
C ARG A 119 22.36 3.32 -1.37
N PRO A 120 22.66 3.82 -2.59
CA PRO A 120 21.85 3.61 -3.79
C PRO A 120 21.37 2.17 -4.05
N LEU A 121 22.26 1.18 -3.95
CA LEU A 121 21.88 -0.21 -4.20
C LEU A 121 20.96 -0.79 -3.12
N MET A 122 21.08 -0.35 -1.86
CA MET A 122 20.13 -0.70 -0.79
C MET A 122 18.79 -0.01 -0.99
N ALA A 123 18.81 1.26 -1.40
CA ALA A 123 17.61 2.00 -1.73
C ALA A 123 16.85 1.33 -2.89
N THR A 124 17.55 0.73 -3.85
CA THR A 124 16.95 -0.05 -4.94
C THR A 124 16.14 -1.24 -4.42
N VAL A 125 16.68 -2.01 -3.46
CA VAL A 125 15.96 -3.14 -2.82
C VAL A 125 14.66 -2.66 -2.16
N GLY A 126 14.74 -1.55 -1.42
CA GLY A 126 13.59 -0.93 -0.76
C GLY A 126 12.53 -0.40 -1.72
N SER A 127 12.95 0.25 -2.78
CA SER A 127 12.04 0.78 -3.80
C SER A 127 11.26 -0.32 -4.50
N VAL A 128 11.95 -1.40 -4.86
CA VAL A 128 11.34 -2.58 -5.50
C VAL A 128 10.38 -3.26 -4.53
N GLY A 129 10.79 -3.45 -3.28
CA GLY A 129 9.92 -4.05 -2.26
C GLY A 129 8.68 -3.22 -1.95
N PHE A 130 8.80 -1.89 -1.87
CA PHE A 130 7.65 -1.00 -1.70
C PHE A 130 6.65 -1.15 -2.85
N ALA A 131 7.12 -1.05 -4.11
CA ALA A 131 6.25 -1.15 -5.28
C ALA A 131 5.61 -2.54 -5.41
N LEU A 132 6.29 -3.60 -4.99
CA LEU A 132 5.79 -4.98 -5.01
C LEU A 132 4.87 -5.34 -3.82
N SER A 133 4.61 -4.41 -2.90
CA SER A 133 3.57 -4.63 -1.90
C SER A 133 2.22 -4.89 -2.58
N SER A 134 1.46 -5.87 -2.07
CA SER A 134 0.26 -6.30 -2.78
C SER A 134 -0.82 -5.22 -2.80
N PHE A 135 -0.82 -4.24 -1.87
CA PHE A 135 -1.74 -3.10 -1.94
C PHE A 135 -1.60 -2.33 -3.26
N ILE A 136 -0.37 -2.11 -3.74
CA ILE A 136 -0.12 -1.42 -5.01
C ILE A 136 -0.55 -2.30 -6.19
N LEU A 137 -0.25 -3.60 -6.14
CA LEU A 137 -0.58 -4.55 -7.20
C LEU A 137 -2.11 -4.75 -7.32
N ILE A 138 -2.76 -5.13 -6.22
CA ILE A 138 -4.22 -5.26 -6.10
C ILE A 138 -4.90 -3.95 -6.50
N GLY A 139 -4.40 -2.82 -6.00
CA GLY A 139 -4.96 -1.51 -6.34
C GLY A 139 -4.93 -1.21 -7.85
N LEU A 140 -3.89 -1.63 -8.56
CA LEU A 140 -3.85 -1.52 -10.01
C LEU A 140 -4.82 -2.49 -10.65
N LEU A 141 -4.87 -3.75 -10.22
CA LEU A 141 -5.71 -4.79 -10.79
C LEU A 141 -7.20 -4.49 -10.73
N TYR A 142 -7.68 -4.02 -9.58
CA TYR A 142 -9.09 -3.66 -9.39
C TYR A 142 -9.44 -2.27 -9.92
N GLY A 143 -8.50 -1.55 -10.53
CA GLY A 143 -8.75 -0.24 -11.14
C GLY A 143 -8.76 0.95 -10.17
N HIS A 144 -8.32 0.74 -8.92
CA HIS A 144 -8.07 1.78 -7.91
C HIS A 144 -6.80 2.61 -8.20
N ASN A 145 -6.66 2.98 -9.46
CA ASN A 145 -5.57 3.70 -10.07
C ASN A 145 -5.23 5.02 -9.37
N GLY A 146 -6.25 5.77 -8.95
CA GLY A 146 -6.07 7.00 -8.17
C GLY A 146 -5.43 6.76 -6.80
N LYS A 147 -5.83 5.70 -6.08
CA LYS A 147 -5.23 5.33 -4.78
C LYS A 147 -3.74 5.04 -4.93
N VAL A 148 -3.40 4.21 -5.92
CA VAL A 148 -2.01 3.81 -6.19
C VAL A 148 -1.16 5.00 -6.59
N THR A 149 -1.67 5.87 -7.48
CA THR A 149 -0.91 7.04 -7.93
C THR A 149 -0.67 8.03 -6.79
N ALA A 150 -1.65 8.25 -5.91
CA ALA A 150 -1.48 9.09 -4.73
C ALA A 150 -0.45 8.48 -3.76
N LEU A 151 -0.47 7.16 -3.57
CA LEU A 151 0.52 6.47 -2.74
C LEU A 151 1.94 6.55 -3.32
N ALA A 152 2.09 6.52 -4.65
CA ALA A 152 3.38 6.66 -5.31
C ALA A 152 4.11 7.96 -4.91
N PHE A 153 3.37 9.06 -4.71
CA PHE A 153 3.94 10.36 -4.34
C PHE A 153 4.11 10.57 -2.83
N MET A 154 3.53 9.72 -1.98
CA MET A 154 3.67 9.81 -0.52
C MET A 154 5.15 9.80 -0.07
N PRO A 155 6.03 8.91 -0.57
CA PRO A 155 7.46 8.97 -0.27
C PRO A 155 8.12 10.30 -0.66
N LEU A 156 7.70 10.93 -1.77
CA LEU A 156 8.30 12.17 -2.25
C LEU A 156 7.97 13.34 -1.33
N VAL A 157 6.73 13.40 -0.82
CA VAL A 157 6.31 14.37 0.21
C VAL A 157 7.19 14.24 1.46
N LEU A 158 7.36 13.00 1.95
CA LEU A 158 8.17 12.74 3.15
C LEU A 158 9.66 13.01 2.92
N ALA A 159 10.16 12.80 1.70
CA ALA A 159 11.53 13.13 1.32
C ALA A 159 11.77 14.64 1.44
N GLY A 160 10.88 15.46 0.88
CA GLY A 160 10.98 16.92 1.01
C GLY A 160 10.90 17.39 2.46
N LEU A 161 9.97 16.83 3.24
CA LEU A 161 9.82 17.14 4.65
C LEU A 161 11.07 16.80 5.46
N HIS A 162 11.62 15.59 5.29
CA HIS A 162 12.87 15.17 5.94
C HIS A 162 14.03 16.09 5.55
N LEU A 163 14.20 16.35 4.25
CA LEU A 163 15.29 17.17 3.73
C LEU A 163 15.25 18.61 4.27
N ALA A 164 14.05 19.18 4.42
CA ALA A 164 13.86 20.51 4.99
C ALA A 164 14.31 20.56 6.46
N PHE A 165 13.91 19.57 7.26
CA PHE A 165 14.35 19.48 8.65
C PHE A 165 15.87 19.23 8.76
N GLN A 166 16.49 18.47 7.85
CA GLN A 166 17.97 18.29 7.83
C GLN A 166 18.76 19.56 7.42
N GLY A 167 18.15 20.74 7.41
CA GLY A 167 18.81 22.03 7.18
C GLY A 167 18.86 22.46 5.71
N LYS A 168 18.53 21.58 4.76
CA LYS A 168 18.43 21.92 3.33
C LYS A 168 17.06 22.51 3.00
N ARG A 169 16.72 23.60 3.68
CA ARG A 169 15.37 24.19 3.75
C ARG A 169 14.75 24.49 2.39
N TRP A 170 15.51 25.11 1.47
CA TRP A 170 15.04 25.40 0.10
C TRP A 170 14.76 24.15 -0.71
N ALA A 171 15.74 23.24 -0.81
CA ALA A 171 15.59 22.01 -1.57
C ALA A 171 14.48 21.11 -1.00
N GLY A 172 14.38 21.04 0.34
CA GLY A 172 13.34 20.32 1.04
C GLY A 172 11.95 20.92 0.80
N GLY A 173 11.81 22.24 0.90
CA GLY A 173 10.56 22.95 0.61
C GLY A 173 10.08 22.75 -0.83
N LEU A 174 10.99 22.83 -1.81
CA LEU A 174 10.67 22.59 -3.23
C LEU A 174 10.28 21.14 -3.51
N LEU A 175 11.00 20.17 -2.94
CA LEU A 175 10.70 18.75 -3.09
C LEU A 175 9.36 18.38 -2.41
N PHE A 176 9.09 18.96 -1.25
CA PHE A 176 7.84 18.82 -0.52
C PHE A 176 6.67 19.41 -1.31
N MET A 177 6.82 20.65 -1.81
CA MET A 177 5.84 21.30 -2.69
C MET A 177 5.55 20.43 -3.92
N LEU A 178 6.57 19.94 -4.62
CA LEU A 178 6.40 19.12 -5.81
C LEU A 178 5.67 17.82 -5.49
N GLY A 179 6.11 17.09 -4.46
CA GLY A 179 5.47 15.84 -4.04
C GLY A 179 4.01 16.05 -3.66
N LEU A 180 3.72 17.10 -2.89
CA LEU A 180 2.35 17.40 -2.45
C LEU A 180 1.47 17.87 -3.60
N ALA A 181 2.00 18.71 -4.50
CA ALA A 181 1.27 19.18 -5.68
C ALA A 181 0.91 18.03 -6.61
N LEU A 182 1.85 17.10 -6.85
CA LEU A 182 1.63 15.89 -7.63
C LEU A 182 0.61 14.96 -6.97
N GLN A 183 0.67 14.81 -5.65
CA GLN A 183 -0.28 13.97 -4.91
C GLN A 183 -1.70 14.55 -4.90
N ILE A 184 -1.86 15.85 -4.62
CA ILE A 184 -3.16 16.54 -4.65
C ILE A 184 -3.76 16.47 -6.06
N ARG A 185 -2.92 16.61 -7.10
CA ARG A 185 -3.36 16.51 -8.49
C ARG A 185 -4.07 15.20 -8.83
N VAL A 186 -3.76 14.10 -8.13
CA VAL A 186 -4.44 12.80 -8.32
C VAL A 186 -5.89 12.85 -7.83
N ASN A 187 -6.26 13.84 -7.01
CA ASN A 187 -7.58 14.05 -6.43
C ASN A 187 -8.09 12.88 -5.57
N HIS A 188 -7.18 12.20 -4.86
CA HIS A 188 -7.55 11.14 -3.92
C HIS A 188 -7.34 11.58 -2.46
N LEU A 189 -8.21 12.47 -1.98
CA LEU A 189 -8.06 13.17 -0.69
C LEU A 189 -7.83 12.24 0.52
N GLN A 190 -8.42 11.04 0.53
CA GLN A 190 -8.21 10.07 1.62
C GLN A 190 -6.75 9.59 1.73
N MET A 191 -6.07 9.37 0.60
CA MET A 191 -4.67 8.91 0.58
C MET A 191 -3.71 10.07 0.88
N THR A 192 -4.06 11.27 0.42
CA THR A 192 -3.38 12.51 0.81
C THR A 192 -3.51 12.73 2.31
N TYR A 193 -4.68 12.50 2.90
CA TYR A 193 -4.90 12.61 4.34
C TYR A 193 -4.00 11.65 5.14
N TYR A 194 -3.89 10.39 4.72
CA TYR A 194 -2.96 9.45 5.36
C TYR A 194 -1.49 9.88 5.22
N THR A 195 -1.12 10.51 4.10
CA THR A 195 0.21 11.12 3.94
C THR A 195 0.44 12.25 4.93
N LEU A 196 -0.58 13.10 5.16
CA LEU A 196 -0.53 14.16 6.16
C LEU A 196 -0.39 13.60 7.59
N LEU A 197 -1.07 12.50 7.92
CA LEU A 197 -0.91 11.84 9.22
C LEU A 197 0.54 11.36 9.42
N VAL A 198 1.11 10.68 8.42
CA VAL A 198 2.50 10.21 8.48
C VAL A 198 3.47 11.39 8.59
N ALA A 199 3.28 12.43 7.78
CA ALA A 199 4.08 13.65 7.81
C ALA A 199 3.99 14.36 9.16
N GLY A 200 2.80 14.46 9.74
CA GLY A 200 2.56 15.05 11.05
C GLY A 200 3.25 14.28 12.18
N ILE A 201 3.12 12.95 12.19
CA ILE A 201 3.82 12.08 13.16
C ILE A 201 5.34 12.26 13.06
N TYR A 202 5.87 12.28 11.84
CA TYR A 202 7.30 12.53 11.61
C TYR A 202 7.72 13.92 12.10
N ALA A 203 6.99 14.97 11.74
CA ALA A 203 7.28 16.34 12.12
C ALA A 203 7.25 16.55 13.65
N ILE A 204 6.24 15.99 14.33
CA ILE A 204 6.13 16.01 15.80
C ILE A 204 7.29 15.24 16.43
N SER A 205 7.62 14.05 15.93
CA SER A 205 8.76 13.28 16.46
C SER A 205 10.08 14.03 16.31
N GLU A 206 10.30 14.68 15.17
CA GLU A 206 11.52 15.47 14.93
C GLU A 206 11.57 16.70 15.83
N LEU A 207 10.44 17.36 16.07
CA LEU A 207 10.33 18.45 17.04
C LEU A 207 10.68 17.99 18.45
N VAL A 208 10.08 16.89 18.93
CA VAL A 208 10.36 16.32 20.26
C VAL A 208 11.85 15.98 20.41
N PHE A 209 12.47 15.41 19.37
CA PHE A 209 13.90 15.12 19.38
C PHE A 209 14.74 16.40 19.49
N ARG A 210 14.46 17.42 18.68
CA ARG A 210 15.23 18.68 18.67
C ARG A 210 15.02 19.53 19.90
N LEU A 211 13.84 19.49 20.51
CA LEU A 211 13.59 20.12 21.81
C LEU A 211 14.49 19.52 22.89
N ARG A 212 14.67 18.18 22.90
CA ARG A 212 15.58 17.51 23.84
C ARG A 212 17.04 17.86 23.60
N GLN A 213 17.43 18.09 22.33
CA GLN A 213 18.79 18.47 21.95
C GLN A 213 19.06 19.98 21.99
N LYS A 214 18.07 20.80 22.34
CA LYS A 214 18.13 22.28 22.31
C LYS A 214 18.40 22.87 20.90
N GLU A 215 17.99 22.16 19.85
CA GLU A 215 18.18 22.53 18.43
C GLU A 215 16.84 22.88 17.73
N ALA A 216 15.86 23.36 18.49
CA ALA A 216 14.52 23.66 17.96
C ALA A 216 14.52 24.75 16.89
N GLN A 217 15.50 25.65 16.91
CA GLN A 217 15.63 26.75 15.95
C GLN A 217 15.72 26.25 14.50
N ASP A 218 16.40 25.13 14.26
CA ASP A 218 16.52 24.58 12.91
C ASP A 218 15.22 23.96 12.40
N TRP A 219 14.41 23.41 13.30
CA TRP A 219 13.08 22.90 12.96
C TRP A 219 12.14 24.05 12.59
N VAL A 220 12.11 25.09 13.43
CA VAL A 220 11.31 26.30 13.19
C VAL A 220 11.74 27.00 11.90
N GLY A 221 13.05 27.05 11.63
CA GLY A 221 13.59 27.63 10.40
C GLY A 221 13.16 26.92 9.12
N ALA A 222 12.74 25.66 9.18
CA ALA A 222 12.20 24.93 8.03
C ALA A 222 10.71 25.23 7.75
N LEU A 223 9.94 25.66 8.76
CA LEU A 223 8.49 25.87 8.65
C LEU A 223 8.10 26.85 7.55
N PRO A 224 8.72 28.04 7.38
CA PRO A 224 8.31 28.97 6.33
C PRO A 224 8.40 28.36 4.93
N PHE A 225 9.42 27.53 4.68
CA PHE A 225 9.61 26.86 3.39
C PHE A 225 8.58 25.77 3.15
N LEU A 226 8.25 25.00 4.20
CA LEU A 226 7.22 23.97 4.12
C LEU A 226 5.83 24.57 3.96
N LEU A 227 5.53 25.65 4.69
CA LEU A 227 4.27 26.39 4.58
C LEU A 227 4.12 27.04 3.20
N ALA A 228 5.16 27.71 2.69
CA ALA A 228 5.16 28.26 1.34
C ALA A 228 4.96 27.15 0.30
N GLY A 229 5.68 26.02 0.44
CA GLY A 229 5.52 24.86 -0.44
C GLY A 229 4.11 24.25 -0.38
N MET A 230 3.51 24.19 0.80
CA MET A 230 2.13 23.73 0.98
C MET A 230 1.13 24.66 0.29
N LEU A 231 1.24 25.97 0.51
CA LEU A 231 0.36 26.96 -0.09
C LEU A 231 0.46 26.96 -1.62
N LEU A 232 1.67 26.83 -2.17
CA LEU A 232 1.88 26.70 -3.61
C LEU A 232 1.29 25.39 -4.15
N ALA A 233 1.50 24.26 -3.47
CA ALA A 233 0.94 22.97 -3.89
C ALA A 233 -0.60 22.96 -3.91
N VAL A 234 -1.22 23.59 -2.90
CA VAL A 234 -2.68 23.79 -2.83
C VAL A 234 -3.14 24.76 -3.93
N GLY A 235 -2.45 25.89 -4.11
CA GLY A 235 -2.76 26.89 -5.12
C GLY A 235 -2.73 26.33 -6.55
N MET A 236 -1.71 25.53 -6.88
CA MET A 236 -1.59 24.84 -8.17
C MET A 236 -2.75 23.88 -8.46
N ASN A 237 -3.47 23.44 -7.43
CA ASN A 237 -4.59 22.50 -7.53
C ASN A 237 -5.92 23.12 -7.09
N MET A 238 -5.99 24.45 -6.94
CA MET A 238 -7.15 25.13 -6.35
C MET A 238 -8.44 24.79 -7.09
N GLY A 239 -8.44 24.77 -8.42
CA GLY A 239 -9.64 24.43 -9.20
C GLY A 239 -10.22 23.04 -8.89
N ARG A 240 -9.36 22.05 -8.66
CA ARG A 240 -9.78 20.67 -8.30
C ARG A 240 -10.29 20.60 -6.87
N LEU A 241 -9.60 21.27 -5.95
CA LEU A 241 -9.96 21.30 -4.54
C LEU A 241 -11.26 22.07 -4.31
N TRP A 242 -11.42 23.21 -4.99
CA TRP A 242 -12.59 24.08 -4.86
C TRP A 242 -13.86 23.41 -5.37
N THR A 243 -13.82 22.82 -6.57
CA THR A 243 -14.96 22.06 -7.13
C THR A 243 -15.33 20.85 -6.28
N THR A 244 -14.33 20.14 -5.74
CA THR A 244 -14.57 19.03 -4.80
C THR A 244 -15.21 19.53 -3.49
N TYR A 245 -14.74 20.66 -2.97
CA TYR A 245 -15.29 21.27 -1.76
C TYR A 245 -16.74 21.75 -1.97
N GLU A 246 -17.02 22.40 -3.10
CA GLU A 246 -18.36 22.84 -3.48
C GLU A 246 -19.32 21.64 -3.56
N TYR A 247 -18.96 20.60 -4.31
CA TYR A 247 -19.80 19.41 -4.48
C TYR A 247 -19.94 18.57 -3.22
N SER A 248 -18.98 18.65 -2.29
CA SER A 248 -19.06 17.88 -1.05
C SER A 248 -20.37 18.16 -0.29
N ARG A 249 -20.90 19.39 -0.40
CA ARG A 249 -22.17 19.87 0.17
C ARG A 249 -23.42 19.20 -0.42
N TYR A 250 -23.31 18.65 -1.63
CA TYR A 250 -24.40 17.99 -2.35
C TYR A 250 -24.19 16.47 -2.47
N SER A 251 -23.26 15.93 -1.68
CA SER A 251 -22.90 14.52 -1.70
C SER A 251 -23.35 13.82 -0.42
N ASN A 252 -23.24 12.49 -0.39
CA ASN A 252 -23.44 11.66 0.80
C ASN A 252 -22.51 11.96 2.00
N ARG A 253 -21.64 12.97 1.91
CA ARG A 253 -20.78 13.48 2.99
C ARG A 253 -21.35 14.71 3.70
N SER A 254 -22.51 15.15 3.25
CA SER A 254 -23.31 16.21 3.85
C SER A 254 -24.41 15.61 4.72
N PRO A 255 -24.91 16.38 5.71
CA PRO A 255 -26.10 15.98 6.46
C PRO A 255 -27.23 15.60 5.49
N SER A 256 -27.95 14.51 5.80
CA SER A 256 -29.12 14.11 5.01
C SER A 256 -30.23 15.14 5.18
N GLU A 257 -30.77 15.65 4.07
CA GLU A 257 -31.98 16.49 4.05
C GLU A 257 -33.24 15.66 4.39
N LEU A 258 -33.17 14.34 4.22
CA LEU A 258 -34.24 13.41 4.59
C LEU A 258 -34.09 13.03 6.07
N THR A 259 -34.93 13.63 6.92
CA THR A 259 -35.15 13.21 8.31
C THR A 259 -36.02 11.95 8.34
N GLN A 260 -35.43 10.77 8.18
CA GLN A 260 -36.14 9.55 8.56
C GLN A 260 -36.13 9.43 10.09
N SER A 261 -37.33 9.36 10.66
CA SER A 261 -37.62 9.20 12.07
C SER A 261 -36.90 7.97 12.67
N GLU A 262 -36.21 8.21 13.79
CA GLU A 262 -35.83 7.24 14.83
C GLU A 262 -34.60 6.32 14.67
N ALA A 263 -33.90 6.28 13.53
CA ALA A 263 -32.71 5.39 13.39
C ALA A 263 -31.34 6.09 13.26
N SER A 264 -31.27 7.42 13.23
CA SER A 264 -30.04 8.15 12.83
C SER A 264 -29.53 9.14 13.90
N ALA A 265 -29.34 8.66 15.13
CA ALA A 265 -28.80 9.46 16.24
C ALA A 265 -27.28 9.76 16.13
N ASN A 266 -26.68 9.74 14.93
CA ASN A 266 -25.28 10.11 14.70
C ASN A 266 -25.18 11.20 13.62
N THR A 267 -25.81 12.34 13.88
CA THR A 267 -25.76 13.57 13.07
C THR A 267 -24.43 14.30 13.24
N THR A 268 -23.32 13.66 12.85
CA THR A 268 -22.02 14.33 12.68
C THR A 268 -21.78 14.65 11.22
N SER A 269 -21.12 15.78 10.94
CA SER A 269 -20.76 16.13 9.57
C SER A 269 -19.81 15.10 8.97
N GLY A 270 -20.26 14.32 7.98
CA GLY A 270 -19.45 13.25 7.38
C GLY A 270 -20.29 12.06 6.92
N VAL A 271 -19.62 10.93 6.67
CA VAL A 271 -20.31 9.67 6.37
C VAL A 271 -20.71 8.97 7.68
N SER A 272 -21.66 8.04 7.63
CA SER A 272 -22.01 7.25 8.81
C SER A 272 -20.86 6.34 9.27
N VAL A 273 -20.82 6.06 10.58
CA VAL A 273 -19.82 5.16 11.19
C VAL A 273 -19.87 3.77 10.55
N ASP A 274 -21.07 3.21 10.36
CA ASP A 274 -21.25 1.89 9.73
C ASP A 274 -20.70 1.86 8.30
N TYR A 275 -20.90 2.93 7.54
CA TYR A 275 -20.36 3.04 6.19
C TYR A 275 -18.84 3.20 6.21
N ALA A 276 -18.31 4.01 7.12
CA ALA A 276 -16.88 4.21 7.29
C ALA A 276 -16.16 2.90 7.63
N PHE A 277 -16.73 2.12 8.55
CA PHE A 277 -16.18 0.87 9.07
C PHE A 277 -16.68 -0.38 8.34
N SER A 278 -17.44 -0.21 7.26
CA SER A 278 -17.91 -1.32 6.40
C SER A 278 -16.77 -2.21 5.91
N HIS A 279 -15.59 -1.64 5.66
CA HIS A 279 -14.35 -2.38 5.42
C HIS A 279 -13.40 -2.08 6.58
N SER A 280 -13.25 -3.07 7.45
CA SER A 280 -12.42 -3.04 8.65
C SER A 280 -11.68 -4.36 8.74
N ASN A 281 -10.38 -4.31 9.01
CA ASN A 281 -9.60 -5.51 9.29
C ASN A 281 -9.96 -6.08 10.67
N SER A 282 -10.22 -7.37 10.76
CA SER A 282 -10.12 -8.11 12.01
C SER A 282 -8.68 -8.02 12.55
N LEU A 283 -8.50 -8.25 13.85
CA LEU A 283 -7.19 -8.17 14.49
C LEU A 283 -6.16 -9.07 13.79
N GLN A 284 -6.60 -10.28 13.45
CA GLN A 284 -5.82 -11.33 12.79
C GLN A 284 -5.43 -10.98 11.35
N GLU A 285 -6.24 -10.18 10.63
CA GLU A 285 -5.91 -9.71 9.27
C GLU A 285 -4.62 -8.87 9.24
N SER A 286 -4.17 -8.32 10.36
CA SER A 286 -2.86 -7.65 10.43
C SER A 286 -1.71 -8.59 10.01
N MET A 287 -1.86 -9.90 10.22
CA MET A 287 -0.88 -10.90 9.83
C MET A 287 -0.80 -11.08 8.31
N THR A 288 -1.75 -10.59 7.52
CA THR A 288 -1.65 -10.62 6.05
C THR A 288 -0.51 -9.77 5.52
N LEU A 289 -0.02 -8.81 6.32
CA LEU A 289 1.22 -8.07 6.03
C LEU A 289 2.43 -9.00 5.91
N PHE A 290 2.41 -10.16 6.57
CA PHE A 290 3.52 -11.12 6.68
C PHE A 290 3.24 -12.51 6.10
N ILE A 291 2.00 -13.00 6.15
CA ILE A 291 1.55 -14.29 5.60
C ILE A 291 0.32 -14.01 4.73
N PRO A 292 0.41 -13.99 3.39
CA PRO A 292 -0.65 -13.48 2.53
C PRO A 292 -2.01 -14.17 2.75
N ASN A 293 -2.04 -15.50 2.78
CA ASN A 293 -3.26 -16.28 3.00
C ASN A 293 -3.58 -16.53 4.48
N PHE A 294 -3.12 -15.67 5.41
CA PHE A 294 -3.47 -15.82 6.84
C PHE A 294 -4.99 -15.92 7.05
N MET A 295 -5.75 -15.17 6.25
CA MET A 295 -7.22 -15.16 6.27
C MET A 295 -7.86 -15.81 5.04
N GLY A 296 -7.12 -16.67 4.34
CA GLY A 296 -7.61 -17.42 3.18
C GLY A 296 -7.51 -16.68 1.83
N GLY A 297 -6.87 -15.52 1.78
CA GLY A 297 -6.60 -14.80 0.54
C GLY A 297 -7.67 -13.76 0.19
N ALA A 298 -7.99 -13.61 -1.08
CA ALA A 298 -9.03 -12.68 -1.54
C ALA A 298 -10.44 -13.22 -1.26
N THR A 299 -11.42 -12.32 -1.22
CA THR A 299 -12.84 -12.67 -1.04
C THR A 299 -13.30 -13.75 -2.02
N LYS A 300 -12.76 -13.71 -3.22
CA LYS A 300 -12.88 -14.77 -4.21
C LYS A 300 -11.49 -15.06 -4.76
N GLN A 301 -11.17 -16.34 -4.89
CA GLN A 301 -9.89 -16.79 -5.39
C GLN A 301 -10.05 -18.07 -6.20
N ALA A 302 -9.31 -18.17 -7.29
CA ALA A 302 -9.25 -19.39 -8.07
C ALA A 302 -8.64 -20.55 -7.26
N LEU A 303 -9.33 -21.68 -7.26
CA LEU A 303 -8.83 -22.96 -6.78
C LEU A 303 -8.59 -23.90 -7.96
N SER A 304 -7.57 -24.75 -7.85
CA SER A 304 -7.33 -25.80 -8.84
C SER A 304 -8.42 -26.87 -8.77
N ILE A 305 -8.69 -27.56 -9.87
CA ILE A 305 -9.52 -28.77 -9.87
C ILE A 305 -8.97 -29.86 -8.94
N ASP A 306 -7.66 -29.86 -8.68
CA ASP A 306 -6.99 -30.78 -7.78
C ASP A 306 -7.06 -30.38 -6.29
N SER A 307 -7.72 -29.25 -5.98
CA SER A 307 -8.00 -28.80 -4.61
C SER A 307 -8.88 -29.80 -3.85
N ASN A 308 -8.98 -29.65 -2.52
CA ASN A 308 -9.87 -30.48 -1.73
C ASN A 308 -11.33 -30.26 -2.16
N LEU A 309 -11.71 -29.01 -2.40
CA LEU A 309 -13.04 -28.65 -2.91
C LEU A 309 -13.30 -29.22 -4.30
N GLY A 310 -12.34 -29.09 -5.23
CA GLY A 310 -12.46 -29.65 -6.58
C GLY A 310 -12.64 -31.17 -6.56
N LYS A 311 -11.83 -31.88 -5.77
CA LYS A 311 -11.96 -33.34 -5.60
C LYS A 311 -13.28 -33.74 -4.94
N ALA A 312 -13.73 -33.01 -3.92
CA ALA A 312 -15.00 -33.27 -3.25
C ALA A 312 -16.19 -33.03 -4.18
N ALA A 313 -16.15 -31.97 -4.99
CA ALA A 313 -17.20 -31.67 -5.96
C ALA A 313 -17.32 -32.77 -7.03
N LEU A 314 -16.20 -33.22 -7.59
CA LEU A 314 -16.19 -34.36 -8.52
C LEU A 314 -16.73 -35.64 -7.88
N ALA A 315 -16.35 -35.92 -6.63
CA ALA A 315 -16.84 -37.09 -5.89
C ALA A 315 -18.36 -37.02 -5.60
N ASN A 316 -18.92 -35.81 -5.54
CA ASN A 316 -20.36 -35.58 -5.34
C ASN A 316 -21.12 -35.33 -6.66
N GLY A 317 -20.52 -35.65 -7.82
CA GLY A 317 -21.20 -35.66 -9.12
C GLY A 317 -21.40 -34.29 -9.76
N VAL A 318 -20.67 -33.25 -9.34
CA VAL A 318 -20.68 -31.95 -10.02
C VAL A 318 -20.00 -32.09 -11.38
N ASP A 319 -20.64 -31.59 -12.44
CA ASP A 319 -20.08 -31.63 -13.79
C ASP A 319 -18.74 -30.87 -13.85
N ARG A 320 -17.80 -31.41 -14.64
CA ARG A 320 -16.43 -30.87 -14.71
C ARG A 320 -16.38 -29.46 -15.28
N GLN A 321 -17.22 -29.14 -16.26
CA GLN A 321 -17.23 -27.83 -16.91
C GLN A 321 -17.78 -26.77 -15.94
N ASP A 322 -18.90 -27.08 -15.29
CA ASP A 322 -19.50 -26.22 -14.26
C ASP A 322 -18.55 -26.03 -13.06
N LEU A 323 -17.82 -27.08 -12.68
CA LEU A 323 -16.85 -27.01 -11.59
C LEU A 323 -15.70 -26.06 -11.89
N LEU A 324 -15.17 -26.06 -13.12
CA LEU A 324 -14.06 -25.19 -13.49
C LEU A 324 -14.42 -23.71 -13.39
N GLU A 325 -15.66 -23.35 -13.74
CA GLU A 325 -16.16 -21.98 -13.58
C GLU A 325 -16.37 -21.63 -12.11
N ASN A 326 -17.02 -22.51 -11.35
CA ASN A 326 -17.28 -22.30 -9.91
C ASN A 326 -15.98 -22.19 -9.08
N LEU A 327 -14.93 -22.93 -9.45
CA LEU A 327 -13.65 -22.88 -8.73
C LEU A 327 -12.89 -21.57 -8.92
N GLN A 328 -13.11 -20.81 -10.00
CA GLN A 328 -12.47 -19.50 -10.21
C GLN A 328 -12.89 -18.47 -9.16
N GLU A 329 -14.10 -18.61 -8.62
CA GLU A 329 -14.73 -17.63 -7.74
C GLU A 329 -14.90 -18.17 -6.30
N SER A 330 -14.05 -19.12 -5.90
CA SER A 330 -14.17 -19.82 -4.61
C SER A 330 -14.04 -18.86 -3.41
N PRO A 331 -14.92 -18.95 -2.39
CA PRO A 331 -14.95 -18.02 -1.25
C PRO A 331 -13.93 -18.42 -0.16
N THR A 332 -12.64 -18.37 -0.48
CA THR A 332 -11.58 -18.82 0.43
C THR A 332 -11.37 -17.88 1.61
N TYR A 333 -11.71 -16.59 1.48
CA TYR A 333 -11.59 -15.62 2.57
C TYR A 333 -12.50 -15.94 3.77
N MET A 334 -11.93 -15.87 4.97
CA MET A 334 -12.59 -16.26 6.21
C MET A 334 -13.16 -15.09 7.02
N GLY A 335 -12.71 -13.86 6.76
CA GLY A 335 -13.14 -12.69 7.53
C GLY A 335 -14.50 -12.12 7.12
N ASP A 336 -14.87 -11.02 7.76
CA ASP A 336 -16.19 -10.40 7.63
C ASP A 336 -16.23 -9.17 6.69
N GLN A 337 -15.11 -8.85 6.02
CA GLN A 337 -15.09 -7.76 5.04
C GLN A 337 -15.96 -8.08 3.82
N PRO A 338 -16.71 -7.09 3.30
CA PRO A 338 -17.61 -7.31 2.17
C PRO A 338 -16.87 -7.69 0.89
N GLY A 339 -15.69 -7.09 0.65
CA GLY A 339 -14.75 -7.43 -0.41
C GLY A 339 -13.33 -6.99 -0.03
N THR A 340 -12.36 -7.89 -0.13
CA THR A 340 -10.98 -7.64 0.27
C THR A 340 -10.00 -8.58 -0.45
N ALA A 341 -8.73 -8.20 -0.42
CA ALA A 341 -7.59 -9.01 -0.79
C ALA A 341 -6.41 -8.68 0.14
N PRO A 342 -5.51 -9.63 0.42
CA PRO A 342 -4.52 -9.48 1.48
C PRO A 342 -3.50 -8.41 1.13
N TYR A 343 -3.34 -7.41 2.00
CA TYR A 343 -2.32 -6.37 1.90
C TYR A 343 -1.00 -6.85 2.50
N TYR A 344 -0.20 -7.50 1.67
CA TYR A 344 1.08 -8.11 1.96
C TYR A 344 2.24 -7.12 1.78
N ALA A 345 3.12 -7.05 2.78
CA ALA A 345 4.28 -6.17 2.80
C ALA A 345 5.57 -6.84 2.28
N GLY A 346 5.62 -8.17 2.22
CA GLY A 346 6.83 -8.94 1.94
C GLY A 346 7.47 -9.51 3.19
N ALA A 347 7.66 -10.83 3.25
CA ALA A 347 8.19 -11.54 4.42
C ALA A 347 9.63 -11.11 4.73
N VAL A 348 10.43 -10.89 3.68
CA VAL A 348 11.80 -10.35 3.80
C VAL A 348 11.78 -8.96 4.41
N LEU A 349 10.87 -8.09 3.96
CA LEU A 349 10.78 -6.72 4.46
C LEU A 349 10.27 -6.67 5.90
N VAL A 350 9.30 -7.51 6.29
CA VAL A 350 8.83 -7.60 7.68
C VAL A 350 9.96 -8.05 8.61
N PHE A 351 10.74 -9.07 8.22
CA PHE A 351 11.92 -9.51 8.99
C PHE A 351 12.97 -8.40 9.14
N LEU A 352 13.33 -7.74 8.03
CA LEU A 352 14.29 -6.65 8.06
C LEU A 352 13.76 -5.44 8.84
N ALA A 353 12.46 -5.16 8.80
CA ALA A 353 11.83 -4.08 9.55
C ALA A 353 11.87 -4.33 11.05
N LEU A 354 11.62 -5.57 11.49
CA LEU A 354 11.75 -5.94 12.89
C LEU A 354 13.21 -5.86 13.35
N LEU A 355 14.14 -6.35 12.54
CA LEU A 355 15.58 -6.20 12.82
C LEU A 355 15.98 -4.72 12.90
N GLY A 356 15.48 -3.88 12.00
CA GLY A 356 15.65 -2.43 12.01
C GLY A 356 15.07 -1.79 13.27
N ALA A 357 13.88 -2.19 13.71
CA ALA A 357 13.30 -1.72 14.96
C ALA A 357 14.15 -2.06 16.20
N LEU A 358 14.87 -3.19 16.18
CA LEU A 358 15.76 -3.56 17.27
C LEU A 358 17.10 -2.79 17.24
N LEU A 359 17.61 -2.48 16.04
CA LEU A 359 18.93 -1.88 15.85
C LEU A 359 18.93 -0.34 15.82
N LEU A 360 17.87 0.28 15.33
CA LEU A 360 17.81 1.71 15.08
C LEU A 360 17.58 2.51 16.36
N GLU A 361 18.16 3.71 16.39
CA GLU A 361 18.03 4.66 17.48
C GLU A 361 16.65 5.33 17.52
N GLY A 362 16.28 5.89 18.68
CA GLY A 362 14.95 6.45 18.91
C GLY A 362 14.49 7.49 17.88
N ARG A 363 15.40 8.35 17.39
CA ARG A 363 15.07 9.39 16.39
C ARG A 363 14.57 8.80 15.08
N GLN A 364 15.23 7.76 14.58
CA GLN A 364 14.89 7.14 13.29
C GLN A 364 13.79 6.08 13.44
N ARG A 365 13.75 5.39 14.60
CA ARG A 365 12.86 4.26 14.85
C ARG A 365 11.46 4.67 15.31
N ASN A 366 11.36 5.55 16.30
CA ASN A 366 10.13 5.64 17.09
C ASN A 366 8.95 6.15 16.27
N TRP A 367 9.16 7.14 15.40
CA TRP A 367 8.08 7.64 14.54
C TRP A 367 7.61 6.59 13.54
N LEU A 368 8.50 5.77 12.99
CA LEU A 368 8.13 4.66 12.10
C LEU A 368 7.32 3.60 12.84
N LEU A 369 7.69 3.28 14.10
CA LEU A 369 6.90 2.38 14.93
C LEU A 369 5.52 2.94 15.24
N VAL A 370 5.40 4.24 15.53
CA VAL A 370 4.10 4.90 15.74
C VAL A 370 3.27 4.84 14.47
N VAL A 371 3.85 5.14 13.30
CA VAL A 371 3.16 5.05 12.00
C VAL A 371 2.72 3.61 11.70
N LEU A 372 3.58 2.63 11.97
CA LEU A 372 3.29 1.20 11.78
C LEU A 372 2.11 0.75 12.65
N VAL A 373 2.18 1.01 13.95
CA VAL A 373 1.14 0.61 14.90
C VAL A 373 -0.16 1.35 14.60
N LEU A 374 -0.10 2.67 14.41
CA LEU A 374 -1.30 3.46 14.15
C LEU A 374 -1.98 3.06 12.83
N GLY A 375 -1.20 2.77 11.77
CA GLY A 375 -1.74 2.30 10.50
C GLY A 375 -2.48 0.96 10.62
N ILE A 376 -1.97 0.05 11.45
CA ILE A 376 -2.61 -1.24 11.73
C ILE A 376 -3.87 -1.02 12.59
N VAL A 377 -3.76 -0.29 13.70
CA VAL A 377 -4.86 -0.07 14.66
C VAL A 377 -6.04 0.67 14.03
N LEU A 378 -5.77 1.68 13.19
CA LEU A 378 -6.82 2.38 12.45
C LEU A 378 -7.49 1.49 11.41
N SER A 379 -6.77 0.50 10.88
CA SER A 379 -7.34 -0.42 9.90
C SER A 379 -8.39 -1.34 10.52
N TRP A 380 -8.38 -1.50 11.85
CA TRP A 380 -9.30 -2.39 12.55
C TRP A 380 -10.73 -1.88 12.64
N GLY A 381 -10.96 -0.57 12.50
CA GLY A 381 -12.30 0.02 12.48
C GLY A 381 -13.22 -0.54 13.58
N LYS A 382 -14.32 -1.16 13.16
CA LYS A 382 -15.33 -1.77 14.07
C LYS A 382 -14.77 -2.85 14.99
N HIS A 383 -13.70 -3.55 14.60
CA HIS A 383 -13.06 -4.60 15.42
C HIS A 383 -12.24 -4.02 16.58
N PHE A 384 -12.00 -2.70 16.59
CA PHE A 384 -11.56 -1.96 17.76
C PHE A 384 -12.29 -0.60 17.83
N ALA A 385 -13.61 -0.68 17.98
CA ALA A 385 -14.52 0.46 17.92
C ALA A 385 -14.16 1.58 18.91
N ALA A 386 -13.80 1.25 20.16
CA ALA A 386 -13.50 2.25 21.19
C ALA A 386 -12.43 3.28 20.75
N PHE A 387 -11.35 2.80 20.12
CA PHE A 387 -10.31 3.69 19.59
C PHE A 387 -10.73 4.33 18.26
N ASN A 388 -11.29 3.54 17.34
CA ASN A 388 -11.57 4.00 15.99
C ASN A 388 -12.73 4.99 15.92
N GLU A 389 -13.78 4.83 16.73
CA GLU A 389 -14.88 5.79 16.84
C GLU A 389 -14.41 7.09 17.48
N PHE A 390 -13.54 7.02 18.51
CA PHE A 390 -12.93 8.22 19.08
C PHE A 390 -12.15 9.00 18.03
N ILE A 391 -11.29 8.33 17.25
CA ILE A 391 -10.57 8.98 16.15
C ILE A 391 -11.55 9.52 15.11
N PHE A 392 -12.59 8.75 14.75
CA PHE A 392 -13.57 9.14 13.75
C PHE A 392 -14.35 10.40 14.13
N GLN A 393 -14.69 10.55 15.41
CA GLN A 393 -15.45 11.68 15.93
C GLN A 393 -14.59 12.93 16.14
N TYR A 394 -13.36 12.79 16.63
CA TYR A 394 -12.56 13.92 17.09
C TYR A 394 -11.41 14.33 16.15
N LEU A 395 -10.92 13.42 15.29
CA LEU A 395 -9.81 13.75 14.39
C LEU A 395 -10.34 14.57 13.19
N PRO A 396 -9.89 15.84 13.00
CA PRO A 396 -10.47 16.72 12.00
C PRO A 396 -10.42 16.14 10.58
N GLY A 397 -11.58 16.11 9.92
CA GLY A 397 -11.72 15.63 8.54
C GLY A 397 -11.72 14.11 8.36
N TYR A 398 -11.38 13.32 9.39
CA TYR A 398 -11.32 11.86 9.27
C TYR A 398 -12.71 11.25 8.99
N SER A 399 -13.76 11.84 9.55
CA SER A 399 -15.17 11.46 9.34
C SER A 399 -15.67 11.57 7.88
N LYS A 400 -14.87 12.14 6.97
CA LYS A 400 -15.21 12.27 5.54
C LYS A 400 -14.81 11.05 4.72
N PHE A 401 -14.09 10.09 5.31
CA PHE A 401 -13.51 8.94 4.62
C PHE A 401 -14.20 7.62 4.98
N ARG A 402 -14.07 6.63 4.08
CA ARG A 402 -14.62 5.28 4.26
C ARG A 402 -13.56 4.21 4.05
N ALA A 403 -13.87 2.96 4.42
CA ALA A 403 -13.00 1.82 4.24
C ALA A 403 -11.65 2.03 4.93
N VAL A 404 -11.68 2.02 6.25
CA VAL A 404 -10.52 2.29 7.12
C VAL A 404 -9.39 1.28 6.95
N THR A 405 -9.66 0.11 6.36
CA THR A 405 -8.64 -0.86 5.87
C THR A 405 -7.52 -0.17 5.08
N ASN A 406 -7.81 0.90 4.34
CA ASN A 406 -6.81 1.65 3.55
C ASN A 406 -5.74 2.34 4.40
N THR A 407 -5.92 2.52 5.71
CA THR A 407 -4.87 3.05 6.61
C THR A 407 -3.65 2.13 6.71
N THR A 408 -3.79 0.86 6.31
CA THR A 408 -2.69 -0.13 6.20
C THR A 408 -1.52 0.37 5.34
N VAL A 409 -1.74 1.31 4.40
CA VAL A 409 -0.66 1.89 3.60
C VAL A 409 0.40 2.62 4.43
N MET A 410 0.00 3.15 5.59
CA MET A 410 0.93 3.76 6.55
C MET A 410 1.88 2.69 7.10
N ALA A 411 1.35 1.51 7.44
CA ALA A 411 2.13 0.37 7.91
C ALA A 411 3.07 -0.16 6.81
N LEU A 412 2.61 -0.28 5.57
CA LEU A 412 3.44 -0.71 4.43
C LEU A 412 4.65 0.21 4.21
N LEU A 413 4.44 1.52 4.24
CA LEU A 413 5.52 2.49 4.15
C LEU A 413 6.50 2.34 5.33
N ALA A 414 5.97 2.26 6.56
CA ALA A 414 6.80 2.17 7.75
C ALA A 414 7.65 0.89 7.78
N ILE A 415 7.08 -0.26 7.42
CA ILE A 415 7.80 -1.53 7.27
C ILE A 415 8.93 -1.36 6.26
N ASN A 416 8.66 -0.81 5.09
CA ASN A 416 9.67 -0.66 4.06
C ASN A 416 10.83 0.27 4.50
N VAL A 417 10.53 1.41 5.09
CA VAL A 417 11.57 2.35 5.54
C VAL A 417 12.38 1.76 6.71
N LEU A 418 11.72 1.13 7.71
CA LEU A 418 12.41 0.43 8.80
C LEU A 418 13.32 -0.68 8.28
N ALA A 419 12.86 -1.46 7.30
CA ALA A 419 13.61 -2.57 6.74
C ALA A 419 14.94 -2.10 6.13
N ILE A 420 14.91 -1.03 5.36
CA ILE A 420 16.08 -0.57 4.61
C ILE A 420 17.04 0.24 5.48
N LEU A 421 16.52 1.05 6.40
CA LEU A 421 17.36 1.69 7.42
C LEU A 421 18.01 0.64 8.32
N GLY A 422 17.27 -0.40 8.70
CA GLY A 422 17.77 -1.55 9.45
C GLY A 422 18.88 -2.28 8.69
N LEU A 423 18.66 -2.60 7.42
CA LEU A 423 19.66 -3.21 6.55
C LEU A 423 20.94 -2.36 6.45
N GLN A 424 20.80 -1.05 6.26
CA GLN A 424 21.95 -0.15 6.25
C GLN A 424 22.71 -0.22 7.58
N LYS A 425 22.01 -0.09 8.70
CA LYS A 425 22.61 -0.16 10.04
C LYS A 425 23.33 -1.48 10.28
N VAL A 426 22.77 -2.61 9.86
CA VAL A 426 23.42 -3.93 9.93
C VAL A 426 24.79 -3.87 9.25
N THR A 427 24.88 -3.31 8.05
CA THR A 427 26.15 -3.28 7.29
C THR A 427 27.22 -2.32 7.84
N GLU A 428 26.84 -1.44 8.77
CA GLU A 428 27.75 -0.54 9.48
C GLU A 428 28.29 -1.15 10.78
N LEU A 429 27.65 -2.20 11.29
CA LEU A 429 28.01 -2.86 12.54
C LEU A 429 29.02 -4.00 12.32
N SER A 430 29.78 -4.30 13.39
CA SER A 430 30.65 -5.48 13.44
C SER A 430 29.88 -6.73 13.87
N TRP A 431 30.36 -7.90 13.46
CA TRP A 431 29.74 -9.18 13.85
C TRP A 431 30.08 -9.56 15.29
N ASP A 432 29.32 -9.02 16.24
CA ASP A 432 29.51 -9.23 17.68
C ASP A 432 28.37 -10.03 18.35
N LYS A 433 28.38 -10.11 19.69
CA LYS A 433 27.31 -10.79 20.45
C LYS A 433 25.98 -10.01 20.39
N ALA A 434 26.01 -8.68 20.32
CA ALA A 434 24.83 -7.84 20.33
C ALA A 434 24.04 -7.97 19.02
N LEU A 435 24.70 -7.82 17.87
CA LEU A 435 24.09 -8.00 16.55
C LEU A 435 23.54 -9.42 16.39
N ARG A 436 24.29 -10.44 16.80
CA ARG A 436 23.82 -11.83 16.77
C ARG A 436 22.55 -12.04 17.57
N ARG A 437 22.49 -11.49 18.79
CA ARG A 437 21.29 -11.59 19.63
C ARG A 437 20.08 -10.95 18.96
N GLN A 438 20.24 -9.75 18.39
CA GLN A 438 19.14 -9.05 17.73
C GLN A 438 18.68 -9.77 16.45
N LEU A 439 19.60 -10.32 15.66
CA LEU A 439 19.28 -11.15 14.50
C LEU A 439 18.50 -12.41 14.89
N ILE A 440 18.91 -13.10 15.95
CA ILE A 440 18.21 -14.28 16.47
C ILE A 440 16.80 -13.91 16.96
N ILE A 441 16.64 -12.79 17.67
CA ILE A 441 15.33 -12.31 18.13
C ILE A 441 14.44 -11.99 16.92
N ALA A 442 14.94 -11.23 15.94
CA ALA A 442 14.19 -10.88 14.75
C ALA A 442 13.78 -12.14 13.96
N PHE A 443 14.69 -13.11 13.80
CA PHE A 443 14.41 -14.37 13.14
C PHE A 443 13.39 -15.21 13.91
N GLY A 444 13.51 -15.31 15.23
CA GLY A 444 12.57 -16.06 16.07
C GLY A 444 11.16 -15.48 16.03
N LEU A 445 11.03 -14.15 16.10
CA LEU A 445 9.74 -13.45 16.08
C LEU A 445 9.09 -13.36 14.69
N THR A 446 9.82 -13.67 13.62
CA THR A 446 9.27 -13.72 12.24
C THR A 446 9.30 -15.13 11.68
N GLY A 447 10.49 -15.63 11.31
CA GLY A 447 10.67 -16.99 10.79
C GLY A 447 10.22 -18.06 11.79
N GLY A 448 10.56 -17.94 13.07
CA GLY A 448 10.10 -18.88 14.09
C GLY A 448 8.58 -18.90 14.22
N VAL A 449 7.94 -17.73 14.28
CA VAL A 449 6.47 -17.61 14.32
C VAL A 449 5.81 -18.17 13.04
N ALA A 450 6.35 -17.86 11.86
CA ALA A 450 5.85 -18.42 10.59
C ALA A 450 5.97 -19.95 10.53
N LEU A 451 7.08 -20.49 11.04
CA LEU A 451 7.28 -21.93 11.13
C LEU A 451 6.27 -22.58 12.08
N LEU A 452 6.05 -21.97 13.25
CA LEU A 452 5.06 -22.45 14.21
C LEU A 452 3.65 -22.44 13.61
N PHE A 453 3.25 -21.37 12.93
CA PHE A 453 1.97 -21.33 12.21
C PHE A 453 1.87 -22.43 11.14
N GLY A 454 2.94 -22.68 10.37
CA GLY A 454 2.94 -23.74 9.35
C GLY A 454 2.85 -25.16 9.94
N ILE A 455 3.50 -25.42 11.08
CA ILE A 455 3.46 -26.72 11.76
C ILE A 455 2.12 -26.95 12.44
N PHE A 456 1.62 -25.93 13.16
CA PHE A 456 0.41 -26.02 13.98
C PHE A 456 -0.85 -25.54 13.26
N ALA A 457 -0.82 -25.39 11.94
CA ALA A 457 -1.98 -24.98 11.14
C ALA A 457 -3.22 -25.86 11.42
N PHE A 458 -3.02 -27.17 11.63
CA PHE A 458 -4.10 -28.13 11.93
C PHE A 458 -4.86 -27.87 13.24
N LEU A 459 -4.34 -27.01 14.13
CA LEU A 459 -5.04 -26.57 15.34
C LEU A 459 -5.94 -25.35 15.10
N GLY A 460 -5.83 -24.72 13.93
CA GLY A 460 -6.59 -23.52 13.57
C GLY A 460 -8.04 -23.82 13.22
N ASP A 461 -8.89 -22.81 13.45
CA ASP A 461 -10.24 -22.77 12.92
C ASP A 461 -10.23 -22.10 11.54
N PHE A 462 -10.77 -22.79 10.53
CA PHE A 462 -10.84 -22.33 9.14
C PHE A 462 -12.28 -22.10 8.66
N ASP A 463 -13.21 -21.97 9.61
CA ASP A 463 -14.55 -21.47 9.36
C ASP A 463 -14.52 -20.03 8.82
N GLY A 464 -15.33 -19.78 7.79
CA GLY A 464 -15.51 -18.46 7.20
C GLY A 464 -16.74 -17.77 7.76
N TYR A 465 -16.68 -16.46 7.96
CA TYR A 465 -17.82 -15.66 8.44
C TYR A 465 -19.10 -15.83 7.59
N ARG A 466 -18.93 -16.12 6.28
CA ARG A 466 -20.02 -16.29 5.32
C ARG A 466 -20.46 -17.74 5.12
N ASP A 467 -19.78 -18.70 5.74
CA ASP A 467 -20.14 -20.11 5.61
C ASP A 467 -21.56 -20.33 6.14
N GLY A 468 -22.43 -20.92 5.33
CA GLY A 468 -23.85 -21.11 5.67
C GLY A 468 -24.67 -19.82 5.78
N ARG A 469 -24.19 -18.68 5.26
CA ARG A 469 -24.91 -17.38 5.31
C ARG A 469 -25.04 -16.72 3.94
N GLY A 470 -26.06 -15.90 3.78
CA GLY A 470 -26.28 -15.11 2.56
C GLY A 470 -26.31 -15.98 1.31
N GLY A 471 -25.57 -15.58 0.27
CA GLY A 471 -25.47 -16.32 -1.00
C GLY A 471 -24.86 -17.72 -0.91
N PHE A 472 -24.33 -18.12 0.25
CA PHE A 472 -23.74 -19.45 0.48
C PHE A 472 -24.59 -20.35 1.39
N ALA A 473 -25.75 -19.88 1.86
CA ALA A 473 -26.60 -20.62 2.80
C ALA A 473 -27.20 -21.93 2.24
N GLY A 474 -27.22 -22.09 0.91
CA GLY A 474 -27.74 -23.29 0.24
C GLY A 474 -26.69 -24.32 -0.17
N LEU A 475 -25.41 -24.11 0.15
CA LEU A 475 -24.35 -25.04 -0.22
C LEU A 475 -24.30 -26.23 0.75
N PRO A 476 -23.98 -27.45 0.26
CA PRO A 476 -24.00 -28.66 1.07
C PRO A 476 -22.83 -28.72 2.06
N ASP A 477 -22.97 -29.46 3.17
CA ASP A 477 -21.94 -29.54 4.22
C ASP A 477 -20.58 -30.05 3.71
N TRP A 478 -20.59 -30.98 2.75
CA TRP A 478 -19.35 -31.48 2.15
C TRP A 478 -18.54 -30.37 1.46
N TYR A 479 -19.22 -29.33 0.93
CA TYR A 479 -18.59 -28.19 0.28
C TYR A 479 -17.75 -27.41 1.30
N PHE A 480 -18.35 -27.05 2.44
CA PHE A 480 -17.66 -26.30 3.48
C PHE A 480 -16.58 -27.14 4.15
N ALA A 481 -16.81 -28.43 4.37
CA ALA A 481 -15.78 -29.33 4.90
C ALA A 481 -14.54 -29.42 4.00
N ALA A 482 -14.74 -29.44 2.67
CA ALA A 482 -13.65 -29.44 1.72
C ALA A 482 -12.96 -28.06 1.60
N LEU A 483 -13.75 -26.97 1.61
CA LEU A 483 -13.24 -25.60 1.56
C LEU A 483 -12.38 -25.26 2.79
N LYS A 484 -12.75 -25.73 3.99
CA LYS A 484 -11.93 -25.59 5.20
C LYS A 484 -10.54 -26.20 5.03
N LYS A 485 -10.44 -27.38 4.40
CA LYS A 485 -9.15 -28.02 4.12
C LYS A 485 -8.32 -27.23 3.11
N ASP A 486 -8.96 -26.60 2.12
CA ASP A 486 -8.24 -25.71 1.20
C ASP A 486 -7.76 -24.43 1.88
N ARG A 487 -8.57 -23.84 2.77
CA ARG A 487 -8.16 -22.69 3.60
C ARG A 487 -6.97 -23.02 4.49
N GLU A 488 -6.99 -24.18 5.17
CA GLU A 488 -5.86 -24.68 5.94
C GLU A 488 -4.61 -24.84 5.05
N ALA A 489 -4.76 -25.47 3.88
CA ALA A 489 -3.65 -25.69 2.96
C ALA A 489 -3.05 -24.37 2.46
N LEU A 490 -3.89 -23.39 2.12
CA LEU A 490 -3.47 -22.04 1.69
C LEU A 490 -2.72 -21.30 2.79
N PHE A 491 -3.26 -21.30 4.01
CA PHE A 491 -2.62 -20.71 5.19
C PHE A 491 -1.25 -21.35 5.45
N ARG A 492 -1.22 -22.68 5.50
CA ARG A 492 -0.04 -23.48 5.81
C ARG A 492 1.07 -23.29 4.78
N ALA A 493 0.71 -23.31 3.50
CA ALA A 493 1.66 -23.09 2.40
C ALA A 493 2.32 -21.70 2.50
N ASP A 494 1.54 -20.66 2.81
CA ASP A 494 2.07 -19.31 2.94
C ASP A 494 2.89 -19.10 4.22
N ALA A 495 2.54 -19.77 5.32
CA ALA A 495 3.35 -19.75 6.53
C ALA A 495 4.75 -20.35 6.28
N PHE A 496 4.83 -21.52 5.63
CA PHE A 496 6.12 -22.10 5.25
C PHE A 496 6.89 -21.28 4.22
N ARG A 497 6.18 -20.68 3.26
CA ARG A 497 6.77 -19.78 2.27
C ARG A 497 7.41 -18.57 2.95
N SER A 498 6.68 -17.89 3.85
CA SER A 498 7.21 -16.74 4.60
C SER A 498 8.40 -17.17 5.48
N PHE A 499 8.33 -18.33 6.13
CA PHE A 499 9.47 -18.90 6.85
C PHE A 499 10.71 -19.07 5.94
N LEU A 500 10.54 -19.65 4.75
CA LEU A 500 11.63 -19.88 3.81
C LEU A 500 12.28 -18.56 3.36
N PHE A 501 11.48 -17.54 3.02
CA PHE A 501 12.01 -16.23 2.65
C PHE A 501 12.77 -15.56 3.81
N VAL A 502 12.26 -15.65 5.04
CA VAL A 502 12.95 -15.13 6.22
C VAL A 502 14.24 -15.90 6.50
N LEU A 503 14.24 -17.22 6.36
CA LEU A 503 15.41 -18.08 6.53
C LEU A 503 16.51 -17.72 5.52
N LEU A 504 16.15 -17.56 4.25
CA LEU A 504 17.10 -17.18 3.19
C LEU A 504 17.63 -15.76 3.40
N ALA A 505 16.78 -14.81 3.82
CA ALA A 505 17.20 -13.45 4.13
C ALA A 505 18.16 -13.42 5.33
N ALA A 506 17.82 -14.06 6.45
CA ALA A 506 18.67 -14.17 7.62
C ALA A 506 19.99 -14.89 7.30
N GLY A 507 19.92 -15.99 6.53
CA GLY A 507 21.08 -16.73 6.05
C GLY A 507 22.00 -15.87 5.19
N SER A 508 21.45 -15.02 4.31
CA SER A 508 22.24 -14.10 3.49
C SER A 508 22.98 -13.04 4.32
N LEU A 509 22.35 -12.52 5.40
CA LEU A 509 22.99 -11.61 6.33
C LEU A 509 24.13 -12.30 7.08
N VAL A 510 23.91 -13.53 7.57
CA VAL A 510 24.95 -14.32 8.23
C VAL A 510 26.10 -14.61 7.26
N ALA A 511 25.80 -14.97 6.01
CA ALA A 511 26.80 -15.24 4.99
C ALA A 511 27.65 -14.01 4.67
N TYR A 512 27.05 -12.81 4.61
CA TYR A 512 27.77 -11.55 4.44
C TYR A 512 28.86 -11.33 5.50
N PHE A 513 28.60 -11.69 6.76
CA PHE A 513 29.59 -11.56 7.83
C PHE A 513 30.57 -12.73 7.94
N ARG A 514 30.16 -13.94 7.54
CA ARG A 514 30.92 -15.18 7.81
C ARG A 514 31.68 -15.71 6.60
N VAL A 515 31.25 -15.37 5.40
CA VAL A 515 31.82 -15.88 4.15
C VAL A 515 32.53 -14.73 3.43
N LYS A 516 33.88 -14.75 3.43
CA LYS A 516 34.72 -13.67 2.85
C LYS A 516 34.39 -13.34 1.39
N ALA A 517 33.89 -14.30 0.61
CA ALA A 517 33.51 -14.10 -0.78
C ALA A 517 32.22 -13.27 -0.95
N VAL A 518 31.35 -13.23 0.06
CA VAL A 518 30.07 -12.51 -0.01
C VAL A 518 30.30 -11.04 0.26
N LYS A 519 30.47 -10.27 -0.82
CA LYS A 519 30.54 -8.81 -0.76
C LYS A 519 29.15 -8.21 -0.57
N LEU A 520 29.10 -6.93 -0.20
CA LEU A 520 27.84 -6.18 -0.07
C LEU A 520 26.99 -6.26 -1.34
N THR A 521 27.59 -6.16 -2.53
CA THR A 521 26.86 -6.29 -3.80
C THR A 521 26.19 -7.66 -3.96
N GLY A 522 26.83 -8.73 -3.48
CA GLY A 522 26.26 -10.08 -3.48
C GLY A 522 25.07 -10.20 -2.52
N LEU A 523 25.20 -9.66 -1.30
CA LEU A 523 24.09 -9.58 -0.34
C LEU A 523 22.89 -8.84 -0.94
N LEU A 524 23.11 -7.66 -1.53
CA LEU A 524 22.04 -6.84 -2.09
C LEU A 524 21.40 -7.48 -3.32
N ALA A 525 22.16 -8.20 -4.14
CA ALA A 525 21.62 -8.97 -5.26
C ALA A 525 20.70 -10.10 -4.77
N VAL A 526 21.10 -10.84 -3.73
CA VAL A 526 20.27 -11.89 -3.13
C VAL A 526 19.01 -11.30 -2.51
N LEU A 527 19.12 -10.22 -1.73
CA LEU A 527 17.94 -9.58 -1.12
C LEU A 527 16.99 -8.99 -2.18
N LEU A 528 17.51 -8.38 -3.25
CA LEU A 528 16.70 -7.90 -4.37
C LEU A 528 15.94 -9.05 -5.03
N LEU A 529 16.63 -10.18 -5.27
CA LEU A 529 16.00 -11.37 -5.85
C LEU A 529 14.91 -11.93 -4.92
N LEU A 530 15.20 -12.09 -3.63
CA LEU A 530 14.23 -12.61 -2.66
C LEU A 530 12.99 -11.72 -2.57
N VAL A 531 13.16 -10.40 -2.43
CA VAL A 531 12.06 -9.42 -2.39
C VAL A 531 11.25 -9.45 -3.68
N THR A 532 11.93 -9.58 -4.84
CA THR A 532 11.26 -9.63 -6.13
C THR A 532 10.45 -10.90 -6.31
N ILE A 533 11.03 -12.08 -6.04
CA ILE A 533 10.33 -13.37 -6.15
C ILE A 533 9.18 -13.44 -5.15
N ASP A 534 9.39 -12.94 -3.93
CA ASP A 534 8.36 -12.90 -2.89
C ASP A 534 7.17 -12.04 -3.33
N GLY A 535 7.42 -10.78 -3.69
CA GLY A 535 6.37 -9.85 -4.11
C GLY A 535 5.64 -10.27 -5.39
N VAL A 536 6.39 -10.68 -6.43
CA VAL A 536 5.80 -11.15 -7.69
C VAL A 536 5.01 -12.45 -7.51
N GLY A 537 5.53 -13.38 -6.69
CA GLY A 537 4.86 -14.66 -6.42
C GLY A 537 3.49 -14.50 -5.76
N VAL A 538 3.32 -13.52 -4.87
CA VAL A 538 2.01 -13.17 -4.31
C VAL A 538 1.18 -12.37 -5.30
N GLY A 539 1.79 -11.37 -5.94
CA GLY A 539 1.12 -10.49 -6.90
C GLY A 539 0.43 -11.25 -8.05
N ARG A 540 1.09 -12.29 -8.57
CA ARG A 540 0.56 -13.15 -9.65
C ARG A 540 -0.71 -13.91 -9.29
N ARG A 541 -1.05 -14.04 -8.02
CA ARG A 541 -2.31 -14.71 -7.60
C ARG A 541 -3.55 -13.90 -7.93
N PHE A 542 -3.38 -12.62 -8.25
CA PHE A 542 -4.46 -11.69 -8.56
C PHE A 542 -4.46 -11.24 -10.03
N LEU A 543 -3.52 -11.75 -10.83
CA LEU A 543 -3.28 -11.37 -12.23
C LEU A 543 -3.91 -12.33 -13.23
#